data_AF-X1QLG3-F1
#
_entry.id   AF-X1QLG3-F1
#
_cell.length_a   1.000
_cell.length_b   1.000
_cell.length_c   1.000
_cell.angle_alpha   90.00
_cell.angle_beta   90.00
_cell.angle_gamma   90.00
#
_symmetry.space_group_name_H-M   'P 1'
#
loop_
_entity.id
_entity.type
_entity.pdbx_description
1 polymer ?
#
loop_
_entity_poly.entity_id
_entity_poly.type
_entity_poly.pdbx_seq_one_letter_code
_entity_poly.pdbx_strand_id
1 'polypeptide(L)'
;SLASRPWSPAIAVELSKSAEKDENAKQEKAEDNEERNEGADSKKDKDKRNEKERRELKWFDKHAPEAFIQWQPIDHPDFPGQRVEVGGYAPFSLTNPPVGMLEEILARHTDFLTTVAQRLGRIAIRKIETQHLGQAIYDIEIQVENTGFLPTSLAQGQTTREIYPTRLVMELDDEFFLSGARITTLPTLP
;
A
#
# COMPACT_ATOMS: atom_id res chain seq x y z
N SER A 1 14.30 -3.88 2.91
CA SER A 1 13.35 -2.91 2.32
C SER A 1 12.00 -3.14 2.97
N LEU A 2 11.38 -2.10 3.54
CA LEU A 2 10.03 -2.16 4.13
C LEU A 2 8.92 -2.04 3.06
N ALA A 3 9.29 -1.96 1.78
CA ALA A 3 8.32 -2.00 0.70
C ALA A 3 7.74 -3.42 0.58
N SER A 4 6.57 -3.64 1.17
CA SER A 4 5.76 -4.80 0.85
C SER A 4 5.35 -4.70 -0.62
N ARG A 5 5.48 -5.81 -1.34
CA ARG A 5 5.03 -5.87 -2.73
C ARG A 5 3.49 -5.81 -2.73
N PRO A 6 2.86 -5.05 -3.65
CA PRO A 6 1.41 -5.01 -3.74
C PRO A 6 0.81 -6.39 -4.02
N TRP A 7 1.61 -7.28 -4.63
CA TRP A 7 1.27 -8.66 -4.86
C TRP A 7 2.52 -9.56 -4.79
N SER A 8 2.33 -10.78 -4.31
CA SER A 8 3.30 -11.87 -4.43
C SER A 8 2.57 -13.22 -4.40
N PRO A 9 3.17 -14.30 -4.94
CA PRO A 9 2.57 -15.64 -4.92
C PRO A 9 2.29 -16.12 -3.49
N ALA A 10 3.21 -15.84 -2.55
CA ALA A 10 3.02 -16.17 -1.14
C ALA A 10 1.80 -15.47 -0.52
N ILE A 11 1.57 -14.19 -0.84
CA ILE A 11 0.37 -13.46 -0.41
C ILE A 11 -0.88 -14.08 -1.02
N ALA A 12 -0.84 -14.42 -2.31
CA ALA A 12 -1.99 -14.99 -3.03
C ALA A 12 -2.38 -16.37 -2.48
N VAL A 13 -1.41 -17.22 -2.15
CA VAL A 13 -1.61 -18.53 -1.51
C VAL A 13 -2.26 -18.38 -0.13
N GLU A 14 -1.79 -17.43 0.68
CA GLU A 14 -2.39 -17.22 2.00
C GLU A 14 -3.78 -16.61 1.89
N LEU A 15 -4.01 -15.71 0.92
CA LEU A 15 -5.31 -15.11 0.66
C LEU A 15 -6.35 -16.17 0.22
N SER A 16 -5.96 -17.09 -0.68
CA SER A 16 -6.83 -18.21 -1.08
C SER A 16 -7.13 -19.14 0.10
N LYS A 17 -6.14 -19.39 0.96
CA LYS A 17 -6.34 -20.21 2.16
C LYS A 17 -7.25 -19.55 3.19
N SER A 18 -7.16 -18.23 3.38
CA SER A 18 -8.10 -17.49 4.22
C SER A 18 -9.52 -17.52 3.64
N ALA A 19 -9.66 -17.40 2.32
CA ALA A 19 -10.96 -17.51 1.66
C ALA A 19 -11.58 -18.90 1.84
N GLU A 20 -10.81 -19.97 1.62
CA GLU A 20 -11.24 -21.36 1.86
C GLU A 20 -11.63 -21.59 3.33
N LYS A 21 -10.92 -20.97 4.28
CA LYS A 21 -11.25 -21.06 5.70
C LYS A 21 -12.55 -20.32 6.06
N ASP A 22 -12.78 -19.16 5.46
CA ASP A 22 -14.00 -18.38 5.67
C ASP A 22 -15.22 -19.06 5.02
N GLU A 23 -15.03 -19.78 3.91
CA GLU A 23 -16.06 -20.61 3.28
C GLU A 23 -16.39 -21.86 4.12
N ASN A 24 -15.38 -22.60 4.59
CA ASN A 24 -15.59 -23.74 5.50
C ASN A 24 -16.24 -23.30 6.82
N ALA A 25 -15.86 -22.15 7.38
CA ALA A 25 -16.49 -21.62 8.60
C ALA A 25 -17.93 -21.14 8.38
N LYS A 26 -18.32 -20.84 7.12
CA LYS A 26 -19.71 -20.57 6.74
C LYS A 26 -20.50 -21.87 6.49
N GLN A 27 -19.85 -22.92 5.99
CA GLN A 27 -20.46 -24.25 5.80
C GLN A 27 -20.66 -25.00 7.13
N GLU A 28 -19.69 -24.95 8.06
CA GLU A 28 -19.83 -25.49 9.43
C GLU A 28 -20.90 -24.77 10.26
N LYS A 29 -21.30 -23.55 9.88
CA LYS A 29 -22.46 -22.85 10.48
C LYS A 29 -23.79 -23.16 9.80
N ALA A 30 -23.78 -23.87 8.68
CA ALA A 30 -24.97 -24.25 7.91
C ALA A 30 -25.30 -25.75 8.02
N GLU A 31 -24.36 -26.60 8.41
CA GLU A 31 -24.56 -28.05 8.56
C GLU A 31 -24.03 -28.54 9.91
N ASP A 32 -24.92 -28.56 10.91
CA ASP A 32 -24.75 -29.36 12.13
C ASP A 32 -25.47 -30.70 11.91
N ASN A 33 -24.80 -31.66 11.24
CA ASN A 33 -24.95 -33.10 11.50
C ASN A 33 -24.07 -33.98 10.58
N GLU A 34 -23.36 -34.92 11.23
CA GLU A 34 -22.98 -36.28 10.79
C GLU A 34 -22.32 -36.45 9.40
N GLU A 35 -21.11 -37.01 9.25
CA GLU A 35 -20.63 -38.28 9.77
C GLU A 35 -19.09 -38.35 9.60
N ARG A 36 -18.40 -38.95 10.58
CA ARG A 36 -16.98 -39.31 10.45
C ARG A 36 -16.89 -40.58 9.61
N ASN A 37 -16.05 -40.57 8.57
CA ASN A 37 -15.57 -41.83 8.01
C ASN A 37 -14.07 -41.82 7.76
N GLU A 38 -13.44 -42.88 8.23
CA GLU A 38 -12.00 -43.09 8.30
C GLU A 38 -11.48 -43.57 6.95
N GLY A 39 -10.46 -42.89 6.43
CA GLY A 39 -9.70 -43.30 5.26
C GLY A 39 -8.21 -43.22 5.56
N ALA A 40 -7.58 -44.36 5.79
CA ALA A 40 -6.17 -44.52 6.13
C ALA A 40 -5.27 -43.95 5.03
N ASP A 41 -4.68 -42.78 5.27
CA ASP A 41 -3.69 -42.18 4.37
C ASP A 41 -2.32 -42.82 4.66
N SER A 42 -1.83 -43.60 3.69
CA SER A 42 -0.46 -44.12 3.68
C SER A 42 0.50 -42.95 3.82
N LYS A 43 1.27 -42.90 4.92
CA LYS A 43 2.34 -41.93 5.15
C LYS A 43 3.41 -42.06 4.06
N LYS A 44 3.20 -41.40 2.91
CA LYS A 44 4.29 -41.02 2.01
C LYS A 44 5.15 -40.03 2.77
N ASP A 45 6.43 -40.35 2.91
CA ASP A 45 7.45 -39.51 3.49
C ASP A 45 7.33 -38.09 2.91
N LYS A 46 6.84 -37.14 3.71
CA LYS A 46 6.55 -35.78 3.24
C LYS A 46 7.88 -35.07 3.06
N ASP A 47 8.38 -35.08 1.83
CA ASP A 47 9.55 -34.30 1.42
C ASP A 47 9.34 -32.82 1.81
N LYS A 48 10.10 -32.37 2.81
CA LYS A 48 10.02 -31.01 3.36
C LYS A 48 10.74 -29.96 2.50
N ARG A 49 11.43 -30.38 1.44
CA ARG A 49 12.18 -29.47 0.57
C ARG A 49 11.21 -28.59 -0.24
N ASN A 50 11.53 -27.30 -0.29
CA ASN A 50 10.86 -26.28 -1.12
C ASN A 50 9.33 -26.26 -0.94
N GLU A 51 8.86 -26.39 0.30
CA GLU A 51 7.43 -26.46 0.59
C GLU A 51 6.68 -25.21 0.13
N LYS A 52 7.31 -24.03 0.23
CA LYS A 52 6.71 -22.75 -0.18
C LYS A 52 6.52 -22.70 -1.69
N GLU A 53 7.59 -22.97 -2.44
CA GLU A 53 7.60 -22.95 -3.90
C GLU A 53 6.62 -23.97 -4.46
N ARG A 54 6.47 -25.14 -3.83
CA ARG A 54 5.47 -26.15 -4.24
C ARG A 54 4.04 -25.67 -4.06
N ARG A 55 3.76 -24.88 -3.02
CA ARG A 55 2.42 -24.29 -2.81
C ARG A 55 2.15 -23.19 -3.83
N GLU A 56 3.14 -22.36 -4.12
CA GLU A 56 3.06 -21.32 -5.14
C GLU A 56 2.84 -21.91 -6.52
N LEU A 57 3.58 -22.95 -6.91
CA LEU A 57 3.39 -23.67 -8.17
C LEU A 57 1.98 -24.25 -8.29
N LYS A 58 1.48 -24.93 -7.25
CA LYS A 58 0.11 -25.45 -7.22
C LYS A 58 -0.94 -24.35 -7.37
N TRP A 59 -0.66 -23.15 -6.88
CA TRP A 59 -1.54 -22.01 -7.03
C TRP A 59 -1.50 -21.46 -8.46
N PHE A 60 -0.31 -21.36 -9.06
CA PHE A 60 -0.13 -20.98 -10.46
C PHE A 60 -0.81 -21.96 -11.41
N ASP A 61 -0.67 -23.27 -11.19
CA ASP A 61 -1.34 -24.31 -11.98
C ASP A 61 -2.87 -24.10 -12.04
N LYS A 62 -3.47 -23.52 -10.99
CA LYS A 62 -4.91 -23.25 -10.91
C LYS A 62 -5.31 -21.90 -11.51
N HIS A 63 -4.52 -20.85 -11.29
CA HIS A 63 -4.94 -19.46 -11.56
C HIS A 63 -4.24 -18.80 -12.74
N ALA A 64 -3.02 -19.23 -13.08
CA ALA A 64 -2.18 -18.66 -14.13
C ALA A 64 -1.18 -19.72 -14.63
N PRO A 65 -1.64 -20.74 -15.37
CA PRO A 65 -0.79 -21.84 -15.83
C PRO A 65 0.35 -21.38 -16.75
N GLU A 66 0.21 -20.22 -17.40
CA GLU A 66 1.25 -19.57 -18.20
C GLU A 66 2.44 -19.05 -17.38
N ALA A 67 2.32 -18.99 -16.06
CA ALA A 67 3.37 -18.49 -15.17
C ALA A 67 4.56 -19.46 -15.03
N PHE A 68 4.39 -20.73 -15.35
CA PHE A 68 5.46 -21.73 -15.31
C PHE A 68 5.58 -22.47 -16.64
N ILE A 69 6.66 -22.20 -17.36
CA ILE A 69 6.98 -22.82 -18.63
C ILE A 69 7.62 -24.17 -18.34
N GLN A 70 7.00 -25.24 -18.84
CA GLN A 70 7.55 -26.60 -18.75
C GLN A 70 8.94 -26.63 -19.40
N TRP A 71 9.89 -27.34 -18.76
CA TRP A 71 11.25 -27.49 -19.29
C TRP A 71 11.22 -28.21 -20.63
N GLN A 72 11.76 -27.57 -21.65
CA GLN A 72 11.80 -28.09 -23.02
C GLN A 72 13.23 -28.03 -23.56
N PRO A 73 13.66 -29.08 -24.30
CA PRO A 73 14.99 -29.09 -24.92
C PRO A 73 15.06 -28.10 -26.09
N ILE A 74 16.19 -27.42 -26.21
CA ILE A 74 16.48 -26.49 -27.31
C ILE A 74 17.89 -26.72 -27.87
N ASP A 75 18.08 -26.42 -29.15
CA ASP A 75 19.40 -26.34 -29.76
C ASP A 75 19.96 -24.93 -29.61
N HIS A 76 20.95 -24.74 -28.73
CA HIS A 76 21.51 -23.43 -28.42
C HIS A 76 22.81 -23.17 -29.23
N PRO A 77 22.95 -22.02 -29.91
CA PRO A 77 24.11 -21.73 -30.77
C PRO A 77 25.45 -21.74 -30.01
N ASP A 78 25.44 -21.32 -28.74
CA ASP A 78 26.67 -21.29 -27.91
C ASP A 78 27.07 -22.66 -27.33
N PHE A 79 26.19 -23.67 -27.38
CA PHE A 79 26.43 -25.01 -26.83
C PHE A 79 26.21 -26.11 -27.88
N PRO A 80 26.98 -26.11 -28.98
CA PRO A 80 26.82 -27.09 -30.04
C PRO A 80 27.07 -28.51 -29.53
N GLY A 81 26.14 -29.43 -29.82
CA GLY A 81 26.25 -30.84 -29.45
C GLY A 81 25.95 -31.17 -27.99
N GLN A 82 25.44 -30.21 -27.21
CA GLN A 82 24.97 -30.43 -25.84
C GLN A 82 23.46 -30.27 -25.74
N ARG A 83 22.81 -31.07 -24.89
CA ARG A 83 21.38 -30.93 -24.58
C ARG A 83 21.18 -29.76 -23.62
N VAL A 84 20.59 -28.67 -24.11
CA VAL A 84 20.19 -27.52 -23.31
C VAL A 84 18.68 -27.58 -23.12
N GLU A 85 18.19 -27.26 -21.92
CA GLU A 85 16.76 -27.14 -21.62
C GLU A 85 16.44 -25.73 -21.14
N VAL A 86 15.29 -25.21 -21.54
CA VAL A 86 14.76 -23.91 -21.12
C VAL A 86 13.37 -24.09 -20.55
N GLY A 87 13.11 -23.44 -19.42
CA GLY A 87 11.84 -23.48 -18.71
C GLY A 87 11.93 -22.76 -17.37
N GLY A 88 10.96 -23.02 -16.51
CA GLY A 88 10.83 -22.39 -15.20
C GLY A 88 9.80 -21.27 -15.21
N TYR A 89 9.89 -20.36 -14.24
CA TYR A 89 8.95 -19.24 -14.16
C TYR A 89 9.08 -18.32 -15.37
N ALA A 90 7.95 -17.96 -15.97
CA ALA A 90 7.94 -16.94 -17.00
C ALA A 90 8.42 -15.59 -16.43
N PRO A 91 9.00 -14.71 -17.28
CA PRO A 91 9.44 -13.40 -16.83
C PRO A 91 8.36 -12.66 -16.05
N PHE A 92 8.73 -12.12 -14.89
CA PHE A 92 7.85 -11.33 -14.01
C PHE A 92 6.69 -12.07 -13.34
N SER A 93 6.52 -13.39 -13.52
CA SER A 93 5.41 -14.14 -12.90
C SER A 93 5.42 -14.13 -11.37
N LEU A 94 6.59 -13.97 -10.75
CA LEU A 94 6.71 -13.84 -9.28
C LEU A 94 6.45 -12.42 -8.78
N THR A 95 6.40 -11.44 -9.68
CA THR A 95 6.36 -10.01 -9.34
C THR A 95 5.09 -9.31 -9.78
N ASN A 96 4.44 -9.81 -10.82
CA ASN A 96 3.25 -9.24 -11.44
C ASN A 96 2.05 -10.18 -11.20
N PRO A 97 0.92 -9.67 -10.68
CA PRO A 97 -0.28 -10.49 -10.54
C PRO A 97 -0.77 -11.01 -11.90
N PRO A 98 -1.49 -12.15 -11.92
CA PRO A 98 -2.24 -12.59 -13.09
C PRO A 98 -3.25 -11.54 -13.53
N VAL A 99 -3.51 -11.46 -14.83
CA VAL A 99 -4.40 -10.45 -15.45
C VAL A 99 -5.80 -10.45 -14.82
N GLY A 100 -6.34 -11.64 -14.48
CA GLY A 100 -7.65 -11.76 -13.86
C GLY A 100 -7.76 -11.11 -12.47
N MET A 101 -6.65 -10.88 -11.77
CA MET A 101 -6.63 -10.23 -10.45
C MET A 101 -6.37 -8.72 -10.52
N LEU A 102 -6.02 -8.22 -11.71
CA LEU A 102 -5.55 -6.85 -11.86
C LEU A 102 -6.64 -5.83 -11.49
N GLU A 103 -7.86 -6.01 -11.97
CA GLU A 103 -8.99 -5.10 -11.71
C GLU A 103 -9.29 -4.96 -10.22
N GLU A 104 -9.32 -6.07 -9.48
CA GLU A 104 -9.57 -6.05 -8.03
C GLU A 104 -8.46 -5.32 -7.28
N ILE A 105 -7.20 -5.61 -7.62
CA ILE A 105 -6.04 -4.97 -7.02
C ILE A 105 -6.07 -3.47 -7.33
N LEU A 106 -6.35 -3.08 -8.58
CA LEU A 106 -6.44 -1.69 -8.99
C LEU A 106 -7.52 -0.95 -8.20
N ALA A 107 -8.73 -1.51 -8.10
CA ALA A 107 -9.83 -0.90 -7.36
C ALA A 107 -9.44 -0.59 -5.91
N ARG A 108 -8.84 -1.57 -5.20
CA ARG A 108 -8.38 -1.39 -3.81
C ARG A 108 -7.30 -0.30 -3.68
N HIS A 109 -6.35 -0.26 -4.62
CA HIS A 109 -5.30 0.78 -4.61
C HIS A 109 -5.87 2.17 -4.88
N THR A 110 -6.78 2.28 -5.85
CA THR A 110 -7.43 3.57 -6.18
C THR A 110 -8.25 4.09 -5.01
N ASP A 111 -9.00 3.23 -4.32
CA ASP A 111 -9.79 3.59 -3.15
C ASP A 111 -8.88 4.06 -2.00
N PHE A 112 -7.81 3.32 -1.72
CA PHE A 112 -6.82 3.70 -0.71
C PHE A 112 -6.20 5.07 -1.01
N LEU A 113 -5.70 5.27 -2.24
CA LEU A 113 -5.05 6.54 -2.61
C LEU A 113 -6.03 7.71 -2.56
N THR A 114 -7.27 7.51 -3.03
CA THR A 114 -8.32 8.54 -2.99
C THR A 114 -8.67 8.90 -1.54
N THR A 115 -8.82 7.88 -0.68
CA THR A 115 -9.10 8.07 0.74
C THR A 115 -7.97 8.82 1.45
N VAL A 116 -6.71 8.47 1.17
CA VAL A 116 -5.54 9.16 1.74
C VAL A 116 -5.48 10.61 1.26
N ALA A 117 -5.69 10.85 -0.04
CA ALA A 117 -5.69 12.20 -0.61
C ALA A 117 -6.76 13.10 0.02
N GLN A 118 -7.94 12.56 0.32
CA GLN A 118 -9.01 13.28 1.01
C GLN A 118 -8.68 13.60 2.47
N ARG A 119 -7.80 12.82 3.11
CA ARG A 119 -7.40 12.96 4.51
C ARG A 119 -6.17 13.83 4.72
N LEU A 120 -5.51 14.30 3.66
CA LEU A 120 -4.35 15.20 3.78
C LEU A 120 -4.70 16.47 4.57
N GLY A 121 -3.69 17.07 5.20
CA GLY A 121 -3.84 18.34 5.91
C GLY A 121 -4.36 19.44 4.97
N ARG A 122 -5.34 20.21 5.45
CA ARG A 122 -5.99 21.30 4.71
C ARG A 122 -6.02 22.54 5.57
N ILE A 123 -5.19 23.52 5.24
CA ILE A 123 -5.11 24.77 5.99
C ILE A 123 -6.24 25.69 5.57
N ALA A 124 -6.95 26.24 6.55
CA ALA A 124 -7.97 27.26 6.36
C ALA A 124 -7.77 28.42 7.34
N ILE A 125 -8.22 29.60 6.94
CA ILE A 125 -8.31 30.74 7.83
C ILE A 125 -9.69 30.67 8.50
N ARG A 126 -9.70 30.43 9.81
CA ARG A 126 -10.93 30.32 10.59
C ARG A 126 -11.55 31.68 10.87
N LYS A 127 -10.71 32.66 11.18
CA LYS A 127 -11.14 33.99 11.62
C LYS A 127 -10.07 35.03 11.30
N ILE A 128 -10.52 36.22 10.90
CA ILE A 128 -9.70 37.42 10.81
C ILE A 128 -10.44 38.50 11.60
N GLU A 129 -9.81 39.03 12.64
CA GLU A 129 -10.31 40.18 13.39
C GLU A 129 -9.42 41.37 13.15
N THR A 130 -10.03 42.53 12.96
CA THR A 130 -9.31 43.79 12.76
C THR A 130 -9.85 44.81 13.74
N GLN A 131 -8.97 45.36 14.57
CA GLN A 131 -9.28 46.40 15.54
C GLN A 131 -8.53 47.67 15.18
N HIS A 132 -9.26 48.75 14.92
CA HIS A 132 -8.65 50.06 14.68
C HIS A 132 -8.22 50.68 16.01
N LEU A 133 -6.93 51.00 16.12
CA LEU A 133 -6.33 51.61 17.32
C LEU A 133 -6.22 53.15 17.23
N GLY A 134 -6.50 53.73 16.05
CA GLY A 134 -6.37 55.16 15.79
C GLY A 134 -5.19 55.49 14.88
N GLN A 135 -5.18 56.69 14.29
CA GLN A 135 -4.06 57.20 13.47
C GLN A 135 -3.61 56.25 12.35
N ALA A 136 -4.58 55.56 11.70
CA ALA A 136 -4.33 54.54 10.67
C ALA A 136 -3.56 53.28 11.15
N ILE A 137 -3.56 53.03 12.46
CA ILE A 137 -3.00 51.82 13.06
C ILE A 137 -4.11 50.80 13.28
N TYR A 138 -3.85 49.56 12.87
CA TYR A 138 -4.76 48.42 13.00
C TYR A 138 -4.04 47.28 13.71
N ASP A 139 -4.74 46.66 14.66
CA ASP A 139 -4.37 45.35 15.21
C ASP A 139 -5.13 44.27 14.43
N ILE A 140 -4.42 43.25 13.96
CA ILE A 140 -4.96 42.20 13.09
C ILE A 140 -4.66 40.84 13.70
N GLU A 141 -5.71 40.12 14.10
CA GLU A 141 -5.61 38.75 14.58
C GLU A 141 -6.09 37.78 13.49
N ILE A 142 -5.21 36.84 13.10
CA ILE A 142 -5.53 35.80 12.10
C ILE A 142 -5.47 34.43 12.79
N GLN A 143 -6.60 33.71 12.80
CA GLN A 143 -6.68 32.36 13.31
C GLN A 143 -6.61 31.36 12.15
N VAL A 144 -5.58 30.51 12.17
CA VAL A 144 -5.35 29.48 11.16
C VAL A 144 -5.62 28.10 11.76
N GLU A 145 -6.36 27.27 11.04
CA GLU A 145 -6.68 25.91 11.48
C GLU A 145 -6.40 24.88 10.37
N ASN A 146 -6.17 23.64 10.78
CA ASN A 146 -6.16 22.49 9.86
C ASN A 146 -7.55 21.84 9.89
N THR A 147 -8.23 21.90 8.77
CA THR A 147 -9.54 21.25 8.52
C THR A 147 -9.40 19.83 7.97
N GLY A 148 -8.16 19.42 7.67
CA GLY A 148 -7.84 18.06 7.22
C GLY A 148 -7.76 17.07 8.38
N PHE A 149 -7.65 15.78 8.05
CA PHE A 149 -7.51 14.72 9.06
C PHE A 149 -6.06 14.52 9.49
N LEU A 150 -5.12 14.62 8.55
CA LEU A 150 -3.69 14.48 8.81
C LEU A 150 -3.07 15.82 9.21
N PRO A 151 -2.04 15.81 10.06
CA PRO A 151 -1.33 17.02 10.42
C PRO A 151 -0.57 17.58 9.22
N THR A 152 -0.30 18.88 9.27
CA THR A 152 0.49 19.60 8.26
C THR A 152 1.92 19.06 8.10
N SER A 153 2.48 18.43 9.14
CA SER A 153 3.76 17.72 9.07
C SER A 153 3.75 16.50 10.00
N LEU A 154 4.25 15.38 9.50
CA LEU A 154 4.42 14.15 10.27
C LEU A 154 5.49 14.31 11.36
N ALA A 155 5.32 13.64 12.49
CA ALA A 155 6.28 13.68 13.61
C ALA A 155 7.71 13.27 13.18
N GLN A 156 7.83 12.28 12.30
CA GLN A 156 9.12 11.87 11.74
C GLN A 156 9.76 12.99 10.91
N GLY A 157 8.97 13.69 10.08
CA GLY A 157 9.47 14.79 9.27
C GLY A 157 9.90 16.00 10.09
N GLN A 158 9.25 16.25 11.24
CA GLN A 158 9.71 17.24 12.21
C GLN A 158 11.06 16.83 12.84
N THR A 159 11.21 15.55 13.15
CA THR A 159 12.42 15.00 13.78
C THR A 159 13.62 15.06 12.82
N THR A 160 13.41 14.70 11.55
CA THR A 160 14.46 14.74 10.52
C THR A 160 14.71 16.14 9.97
N ARG A 161 13.80 17.10 10.21
CA ARG A 161 13.82 18.46 9.65
C ARG A 161 13.81 18.51 8.12
N GLU A 162 13.29 17.46 7.48
CA GLU A 162 13.12 17.38 6.02
C GLU A 162 11.84 18.09 5.55
N ILE A 163 10.86 18.27 6.46
CA ILE A 163 9.61 18.95 6.15
C ILE A 163 9.70 20.40 6.62
N TYR A 164 9.48 21.34 5.71
CA TYR A 164 9.41 22.77 6.03
C TYR A 164 8.15 23.09 6.84
N PRO A 165 8.22 24.01 7.81
CA PRO A 165 7.05 24.43 8.56
C PRO A 165 6.06 25.19 7.66
N THR A 166 4.79 25.14 8.04
CA THR A 166 3.74 25.96 7.43
C THR A 166 4.05 27.44 7.64
N ARG A 167 4.02 28.23 6.57
CA ARG A 167 4.24 29.68 6.62
C ARG A 167 2.97 30.43 6.30
N LEU A 168 2.65 31.41 7.12
CA LEU A 168 1.71 32.47 6.80
C LEU A 168 2.49 33.67 6.28
N VAL A 169 2.16 34.12 5.07
CA VAL A 169 2.77 35.28 4.44
C VAL A 169 1.68 36.31 4.19
N MET A 170 1.87 37.50 4.73
CA MET A 170 1.02 38.65 4.41
C MET A 170 1.55 39.35 3.16
N GLU A 171 0.65 39.62 2.22
CA GLU A 171 0.94 40.36 0.98
C GLU A 171 0.97 41.87 1.25
N LEU A 172 1.87 42.28 2.15
CA LEU A 172 2.15 43.66 2.51
C LEU A 172 3.66 43.86 2.56
N ASP A 173 4.12 45.06 2.28
CA ASP A 173 5.54 45.41 2.43
C ASP A 173 5.91 45.54 3.90
N ASP A 174 7.20 45.34 4.22
CA ASP A 174 7.70 45.31 5.60
C ASP A 174 7.49 46.66 6.33
N GLU A 175 7.38 47.75 5.59
CA GLU A 175 7.14 49.13 6.10
C GLU A 175 5.76 49.30 6.75
N PHE A 176 4.79 48.44 6.43
CA PHE A 176 3.45 48.48 6.99
C PHE A 176 3.32 47.74 8.33
N PHE A 177 4.39 47.09 8.80
CA PHE A 177 4.40 46.35 10.06
C PHE A 177 5.05 47.18 11.17
N LEU A 178 4.23 47.65 12.11
CA LEU A 178 4.71 48.28 13.34
C LEU A 178 5.16 47.24 14.39
N SER A 179 4.50 46.07 14.40
CA SER A 179 4.77 44.94 15.27
C SER A 179 4.40 43.64 14.54
N GLY A 180 5.05 42.53 14.91
CA GLY A 180 4.92 41.25 14.23
C GLY A 180 5.87 41.10 13.04
N ALA A 181 5.57 40.14 12.16
CA ALA A 181 6.39 39.86 10.99
C ALA A 181 5.51 39.53 9.78
N ARG A 182 5.92 40.02 8.61
CA ARG A 182 5.30 39.71 7.31
C ARG A 182 5.20 38.20 7.07
N ILE A 183 6.24 37.46 7.45
CA ILE A 183 6.32 36.01 7.35
C ILE A 183 6.33 35.43 8.75
N THR A 184 5.33 34.62 9.07
CA THR A 184 5.22 33.91 10.35
C THR A 184 5.24 32.40 10.09
N THR A 185 6.14 31.68 10.75
CA THR A 185 6.18 30.22 10.74
C THR A 185 5.22 29.69 11.81
N LEU A 186 4.26 28.86 11.40
CA LEU A 186 3.32 28.23 12.30
C LEU A 186 3.91 26.91 12.84
N PRO A 187 3.60 26.54 14.09
CA PRO A 187 3.83 25.18 14.56
C PRO A 187 3.00 24.20 13.72
N THR A 188 3.29 22.92 13.88
CA THR A 188 2.55 21.89 13.15
C THR A 188 1.11 21.86 13.62
N LEU A 189 0.21 22.22 12.70
CA LEU A 189 -1.22 22.20 12.93
C LEU A 189 -1.68 20.73 12.89
N PRO A 190 -2.29 20.22 13.98
CA PRO A 190 -2.73 18.84 14.10
C PRO A 190 -3.86 18.53 13.12
#